data_AF-A0A257PSY2-F1
#
_entry.id   AF-A0A257PSY2-F1
#
_cell.length_a   1.000
_cell.length_b   1.000
_cell.length_c   1.000
_cell.angle_alpha   90.00
_cell.angle_beta   90.00
_cell.angle_gamma   90.00
#
_symmetry.space_group_name_H-M   'P 1'
#
loop_
_entity.id
_entity.type
_entity.pdbx_description
1 polymer ?
#
loop_
_entity_poly.entity_id
_entity_poly.type
_entity_poly.pdbx_seq_one_letter_code
_entity_poly.pdbx_strand_id
1 'polypeptide(L)'
;MAAFQSAPAQAFRRGPRQYPGRVPRQYPGRVPGQHPGRVPRQRARPAEHCHPAPASLVKGAITSRMQYMVTAIFWLAGELIHLMILAIIAAAVVSMLISFGVVNARSQFVYTIADFLNRVTYPVLRPIQRHMPTFGNVDLSPLIAILLLEALQMVLADVYAHLVMAGLNY
;
A
#
# COMPACT_ATOMS: atom_id res chain seq x y z
N MET A 1 -49.36 -6.13 28.52
CA MET A 1 -49.09 -5.05 29.49
C MET A 1 -47.63 -4.65 29.29
N ALA A 2 -47.37 -3.66 28.45
CA ALA A 2 -47.09 -2.25 28.84
C ALA A 2 -45.57 -2.05 28.99
N ALA A 3 -44.92 -1.01 28.47
CA ALA A 3 -45.33 0.08 27.60
C ALA A 3 -44.06 0.62 26.93
N PHE A 4 -44.24 1.05 25.69
CA PHE A 4 -43.36 1.94 24.95
C PHE A 4 -43.16 3.22 25.79
N GLN A 5 -41.95 3.50 26.26
CA GLN A 5 -41.64 4.76 26.94
C GLN A 5 -40.62 5.55 26.13
N SER A 6 -41.19 6.46 25.36
CA SER A 6 -40.61 7.50 24.53
C SER A 6 -39.57 8.37 25.27
N ALA A 7 -38.42 8.57 24.64
CA ALA A 7 -37.43 9.57 25.00
C ALA A 7 -37.98 10.99 24.73
N PRO A 8 -37.83 11.96 25.65
CA PRO A 8 -38.25 13.33 25.43
C PRO A 8 -37.26 14.09 24.55
N ALA A 9 -37.77 14.64 23.44
CA ALA A 9 -37.10 15.64 22.63
C ALA A 9 -36.84 16.90 23.47
N GLN A 10 -35.63 17.05 24.00
CA GLN A 10 -35.22 18.27 24.68
C GLN A 10 -35.06 19.38 23.64
N ALA A 11 -36.08 20.23 23.56
CA ALA A 11 -36.10 21.45 22.79
C ALA A 11 -34.95 22.36 23.25
N PHE A 12 -33.88 22.39 22.46
CA PHE A 12 -32.80 23.35 22.56
C PHE A 12 -33.36 24.77 22.36
N ARG A 13 -33.75 25.42 23.47
CA ARG A 13 -34.11 26.84 23.53
C ARG A 13 -32.93 27.66 23.02
N ARG A 14 -32.95 28.04 21.73
CA ARG A 14 -32.05 29.05 21.19
C ARG A 14 -32.40 30.40 21.80
N GLY A 15 -31.57 30.89 22.72
CA GLY A 15 -31.62 32.28 23.16
C GLY A 15 -31.35 33.23 21.98
N PRO A 16 -31.84 34.49 22.04
CA PRO A 16 -31.59 35.46 20.97
C PRO A 16 -30.09 35.73 20.85
N ARG A 17 -29.53 35.53 19.66
CA ARG A 17 -28.16 35.93 19.31
C ARG A 17 -28.08 37.46 19.41
N GLN A 18 -27.47 37.96 20.48
CA GLN A 18 -27.05 39.35 20.59
C GLN A 18 -25.95 39.59 19.55
N TYR A 19 -26.29 40.36 18.52
CA TYR A 19 -25.28 40.89 17.61
C TYR A 19 -24.56 42.04 18.33
N PRO A 20 -23.22 42.01 18.46
CA PRO A 20 -22.48 43.14 19.02
C PRO A 20 -22.75 44.38 18.16
N GLY A 21 -23.04 45.50 18.83
CA GLY A 21 -23.49 46.74 18.22
C GLY A 21 -22.63 47.15 17.03
N ARG A 22 -23.27 47.51 15.92
CA ARG A 22 -22.59 48.14 14.79
C ARG A 22 -22.06 49.50 15.25
N VAL A 23 -20.74 49.63 15.32
CA VAL A 23 -20.06 50.92 15.37
C VAL A 23 -20.51 51.76 14.17
N PRO A 24 -20.95 53.02 14.35
CA PRO A 24 -21.21 53.91 13.24
C PRO A 24 -19.89 54.13 12.48
N ARG A 25 -19.84 53.80 11.18
CA ARG A 25 -18.75 54.26 10.33
C ARG A 25 -18.86 55.79 10.24
N GLN A 26 -17.99 56.50 10.94
CA GLN A 26 -17.71 57.89 10.63
C GLN A 26 -17.07 57.94 9.24
N TYR A 27 -17.86 58.35 8.26
CA TYR A 27 -17.31 58.75 6.96
C TYR A 27 -16.59 60.09 7.18
N PRO A 28 -15.28 60.20 6.93
CA PRO A 28 -14.59 61.47 7.01
C PRO A 28 -15.27 62.45 6.03
N GLY A 29 -15.43 63.69 6.47
CA GLY A 29 -16.16 64.74 5.75
C GLY A 29 -15.75 64.81 4.28
N ARG A 30 -16.74 64.85 3.40
CA ARG A 30 -16.54 65.03 1.95
C ARG A 30 -15.89 66.40 1.74
N VAL A 31 -14.59 66.40 1.41
CA VAL A 31 -13.82 67.61 1.10
C VAL A 31 -14.45 68.29 -0.12
N PRO A 32 -14.92 69.55 -0.04
CA PRO A 32 -15.45 70.26 -1.19
C PRO A 32 -14.30 70.57 -2.16
N GLY A 33 -14.41 70.15 -3.42
CA GLY A 33 -13.46 70.52 -4.48
C GLY A 33 -12.82 69.34 -5.23
N GLN A 34 -13.02 68.10 -4.81
CA GLN A 34 -12.60 66.95 -5.62
C GLN A 34 -13.69 66.59 -6.62
N HIS A 35 -13.58 67.14 -7.83
CA HIS A 35 -14.25 66.56 -8.99
C HIS A 35 -13.74 65.13 -9.16
N PRO A 36 -14.59 64.10 -9.07
CA PRO A 36 -14.15 62.74 -9.35
C PRO A 36 -13.78 62.71 -10.83
N GLY A 37 -12.47 62.62 -11.10
CA GLY A 37 -11.97 62.34 -12.43
C GLY A 37 -12.72 61.13 -12.99
N ARG A 38 -13.12 61.20 -14.26
CA ARG A 38 -13.84 60.11 -14.93
C ARG A 38 -13.01 58.85 -14.78
N VAL A 39 -13.46 57.95 -13.90
CA VAL A 39 -12.88 56.61 -13.80
C VAL A 39 -12.99 56.02 -15.19
N PRO A 40 -11.89 55.59 -15.84
CA PRO A 40 -12.00 54.90 -17.10
C PRO A 40 -12.95 53.74 -16.88
N ARG A 41 -14.05 53.68 -17.65
CA ARG A 41 -14.87 52.46 -17.76
C ARG A 41 -13.92 51.40 -18.30
N GLN A 42 -13.19 50.71 -17.43
CA GLN A 42 -12.62 49.43 -17.73
C GLN A 42 -13.83 48.58 -18.13
N ARG A 43 -14.00 48.39 -19.44
CA ARG A 43 -14.96 47.44 -19.97
C ARG A 43 -14.72 46.18 -19.18
N ALA A 44 -15.73 45.75 -18.41
CA ALA A 44 -15.72 44.47 -17.74
C ALA A 44 -15.26 43.46 -18.78
N ARG A 45 -14.02 42.97 -18.64
CA ARG A 45 -13.54 41.91 -19.50
C ARG A 45 -14.51 40.76 -19.26
N PRO A 46 -15.13 40.20 -20.31
CA PRO A 46 -15.98 39.04 -20.12
C PRO A 46 -15.13 37.97 -19.44
N ALA A 47 -15.66 37.37 -18.37
CA ALA A 47 -15.02 36.34 -17.58
C ALA A 47 -14.91 35.04 -18.40
N GLU A 48 -14.10 35.04 -19.46
CA GLU A 48 -13.99 33.94 -20.42
C GLU A 48 -12.91 32.92 -20.06
N HIS A 49 -12.38 32.93 -18.84
CA HIS A 49 -11.44 31.91 -18.39
C HIS A 49 -11.91 31.26 -17.09
N CYS A 50 -13.11 30.67 -17.11
CA CYS A 50 -13.36 29.51 -16.26
C CYS A 50 -12.62 28.32 -16.90
N HIS A 51 -11.39 28.07 -16.46
CA HIS A 51 -10.75 26.79 -16.73
C HIS A 51 -11.61 25.68 -16.08
N PRO A 52 -12.07 24.67 -16.84
CA PRO A 52 -12.66 23.49 -16.22
C PRO A 52 -11.61 22.90 -15.28
N ALA A 53 -12.00 22.56 -14.05
CA ALA A 53 -11.12 21.89 -13.10
C ALA A 53 -10.46 20.69 -13.81
N PRO A 54 -9.12 20.57 -13.79
CA PRO A 54 -8.45 19.57 -14.61
C PRO A 54 -8.89 18.18 -14.15
N ALA A 55 -9.33 17.35 -15.09
CA ALA A 55 -9.77 15.97 -14.84
C ALA A 55 -8.70 15.09 -14.14
N SER A 56 -7.46 15.58 -14.08
CA SER A 56 -6.35 14.99 -13.31
C SER A 56 -6.56 15.02 -11.79
N LEU A 57 -7.39 15.92 -11.24
CA LEU A 57 -7.57 16.06 -9.79
C LEU A 57 -8.45 14.95 -9.20
N VAL A 58 -9.50 14.53 -9.92
CA VAL A 58 -10.38 13.43 -9.50
C VAL A 58 -9.75 12.07 -9.77
N LYS A 59 -8.92 11.96 -10.83
CA LYS A 59 -8.14 10.76 -11.15
C LYS A 59 -7.16 10.37 -10.05
N GLY A 60 -6.46 11.35 -9.45
CA GLY A 60 -5.49 11.07 -8.38
C GLY A 60 -6.10 10.50 -7.09
N ALA A 61 -7.36 10.82 -6.78
CA ALA A 61 -7.99 10.42 -5.53
C ALA A 61 -8.53 8.97 -5.54
N ILE A 62 -9.08 8.52 -6.67
CA ILE A 62 -9.68 7.17 -6.80
C ILE A 62 -8.59 6.10 -6.95
N THR A 63 -7.52 6.40 -7.70
CA THR A 63 -6.39 5.48 -7.90
C THR A 63 -5.62 5.24 -6.59
N SER A 64 -5.54 6.24 -5.71
CA SER A 64 -4.79 6.16 -4.45
C SER A 64 -5.20 4.97 -3.56
N ARG A 65 -6.49 4.78 -3.28
CA ARG A 65 -6.93 3.72 -2.34
C ARG A 65 -6.78 2.32 -2.91
N MET A 66 -7.05 2.15 -4.20
CA MET A 66 -6.93 0.84 -4.88
C MET A 66 -5.46 0.46 -5.04
N GLN A 67 -4.60 1.43 -5.36
CA GLN A 67 -3.16 1.22 -5.52
C GLN A 67 -2.50 0.71 -4.24
N TYR A 68 -2.83 1.27 -3.06
CA TYR A 68 -2.27 0.77 -1.79
C TYR A 68 -2.62 -0.69 -1.51
N MET A 69 -3.85 -1.13 -1.84
CA MET A 69 -4.26 -2.52 -1.62
C MET A 69 -3.52 -3.48 -2.54
N VAL A 70 -3.38 -3.11 -3.82
CA VAL A 70 -2.63 -3.89 -4.81
C VAL A 70 -1.17 -3.99 -4.37
N THR A 71 -0.51 -2.87 -4.07
CA THR A 71 0.87 -2.86 -3.58
C THR A 71 1.03 -3.73 -2.33
N ALA A 72 0.11 -3.64 -1.36
CA ALA A 72 0.18 -4.46 -0.14
C ALA A 72 0.08 -5.96 -0.44
N ILE A 73 -0.81 -6.38 -1.35
CA ILE A 73 -0.97 -7.79 -1.74
C ILE A 73 0.29 -8.31 -2.43
N PHE A 74 0.81 -7.56 -3.41
CA PHE A 74 2.02 -7.95 -4.14
C PHE A 74 3.26 -7.96 -3.24
N TRP A 75 3.37 -6.99 -2.33
CA TRP A 75 4.44 -6.96 -1.34
C TRP A 75 4.39 -8.18 -0.41
N LEU A 76 3.20 -8.52 0.11
CA LEU A 76 3.03 -9.68 0.98
C LEU A 76 3.30 -11.00 0.25
N ALA A 77 2.89 -11.11 -1.01
CA ALA A 77 3.18 -12.27 -1.85
C ALA A 77 4.68 -12.41 -2.12
N GLY A 78 5.38 -11.30 -2.42
CA GLY A 78 6.84 -11.28 -2.61
C GLY A 78 7.57 -11.71 -1.33
N GLU A 79 7.17 -11.18 -0.18
CA GLU A 79 7.76 -11.55 1.11
C GLU A 79 7.55 -13.03 1.43
N LEU A 80 6.37 -13.59 1.12
CA LEU A 80 6.12 -15.02 1.31
C LEU A 80 7.07 -15.89 0.47
N ILE A 81 7.34 -15.49 -0.78
CA ILE A 81 8.30 -16.19 -1.65
C ILE A 81 9.71 -16.07 -1.08
N HIS A 82 10.11 -14.88 -0.61
CA HIS A 82 11.40 -14.65 0.01
C HIS A 82 11.60 -15.50 1.27
N LEU A 83 10.58 -15.61 2.14
CA LEU A 83 10.60 -16.52 3.29
C LEU A 83 10.74 -17.98 2.88
N MET A 84 10.13 -18.39 1.77
CA MET A 84 10.30 -19.75 1.22
C MET A 84 11.74 -19.99 0.76
N ILE A 85 12.36 -19.01 0.10
CA ILE A 85 13.78 -19.07 -0.30
C ILE A 85 14.67 -19.25 0.94
N LEU A 86 14.45 -18.44 1.98
CA LEU A 86 15.20 -18.57 3.24
C LEU A 86 15.01 -19.95 3.89
N ALA A 87 13.79 -20.50 3.88
CA ALA A 87 13.53 -21.85 4.39
C ALA A 87 14.29 -22.93 3.59
N ILE A 88 14.36 -22.79 2.26
CA ILE A 88 15.13 -23.69 1.38
C ILE A 88 16.63 -23.58 1.65
N ILE A 89 17.15 -22.36 1.83
CA ILE A 89 18.55 -22.14 2.21
C ILE A 89 18.84 -22.81 3.56
N ALA A 90 17.99 -22.61 4.56
CA ALA A 90 18.14 -23.24 5.87
C ALA A 90 18.14 -24.77 5.77
N ALA A 91 17.23 -25.36 4.99
CA ALA A 91 17.18 -26.80 4.76
C ALA A 91 18.47 -27.32 4.10
N ALA A 92 18.98 -26.61 3.08
CA ALA A 92 20.21 -26.96 2.37
C ALA A 92 21.44 -26.90 3.29
N VAL A 93 21.55 -25.84 4.09
CA VAL A 93 22.62 -25.66 5.07
C VAL A 93 22.58 -26.79 6.10
N VAL A 94 21.41 -27.08 6.67
CA VAL A 94 21.26 -28.19 7.65
C VAL A 94 21.63 -29.53 7.02
N SER A 95 21.18 -29.82 5.80
CA SER A 95 21.57 -31.04 5.06
C SER A 95 23.08 -31.14 4.89
N MET A 96 23.73 -30.05 4.47
CA MET A 96 25.18 -29.97 4.28
C MET A 96 25.96 -30.14 5.60
N LEU A 97 25.45 -29.55 6.70
CA LEU A 97 26.04 -29.70 8.04
C LEU A 97 25.96 -31.15 8.55
N ILE A 98 24.86 -31.87 8.26
CA ILE A 98 24.70 -33.28 8.61
C ILE A 98 25.59 -34.15 7.72
N SER A 99 25.63 -33.88 6.42
CA SER A 99 26.40 -34.64 5.43
C SER A 99 27.91 -34.57 5.65
N PHE A 100 28.42 -33.41 6.09
CA PHE A 100 29.82 -33.24 6.48
C PHE A 100 30.13 -33.64 7.92
N GLY A 101 29.13 -34.13 8.68
CA GLY A 101 29.33 -34.56 10.06
C GLY A 101 29.63 -33.42 11.03
N VAL A 102 29.39 -32.16 10.65
CA VAL A 102 29.57 -30.98 11.53
C VAL A 102 28.53 -31.00 12.64
N VAL A 103 27.32 -31.44 12.33
CA VAL A 103 26.20 -31.53 13.28
C VAL A 103 25.71 -32.96 13.40
N ASN A 104 25.50 -33.41 14.63
CA ASN A 104 25.02 -34.75 14.90
C ASN A 104 23.49 -34.83 14.77
N ALA A 105 23.03 -35.48 13.70
CA ALA A 105 21.61 -35.74 13.45
C ALA A 105 20.94 -36.65 14.51
N ARG A 106 21.70 -37.28 15.40
CA ARG A 106 21.15 -38.05 16.54
C ARG A 106 20.53 -37.16 17.62
N SER A 107 20.81 -35.86 17.62
CA SER A 107 20.14 -34.93 18.52
C SER A 107 18.69 -34.73 18.06
N GLN A 108 17.73 -35.01 18.94
CA GLN A 108 16.30 -34.85 18.66
C GLN A 108 15.96 -33.44 18.17
N PHE A 109 16.66 -32.43 18.70
CA PHE A 109 16.48 -31.03 18.30
C PHE A 109 16.84 -30.80 16.83
N VAL A 110 18.02 -31.27 16.41
CA VAL A 110 18.50 -31.13 15.03
C VAL A 110 17.60 -31.90 14.07
N TYR A 111 17.24 -33.14 14.43
CA TYR A 111 16.35 -33.96 13.63
C TYR A 111 14.98 -33.30 13.43
N THR A 112 14.40 -32.74 14.48
CA THR A 112 13.09 -32.06 14.40
C THR A 112 13.14 -30.84 13.48
N ILE A 113 14.18 -30.02 13.57
CA ILE A 113 14.36 -28.85 12.69
C ILE A 113 14.58 -29.29 11.24
N ALA A 114 15.45 -30.28 11.03
CA ALA A 114 15.74 -30.82 9.70
C ALA A 114 14.49 -31.42 9.04
N ASP A 115 13.70 -32.22 9.79
CA ASP A 115 12.46 -32.82 9.29
C ASP A 115 11.41 -31.74 8.99
N PHE A 116 11.26 -30.75 9.87
CA PHE A 116 10.35 -29.62 9.63
C PHE A 116 10.72 -28.83 8.38
N LEU A 117 11.99 -28.41 8.24
CA LEU A 117 12.48 -27.68 7.08
C LEU A 117 12.30 -28.49 5.79
N ASN A 118 12.65 -29.78 5.83
CA ASN A 118 12.46 -30.66 4.69
C ASN A 118 10.98 -30.78 4.32
N ARG A 119 10.05 -30.95 5.27
CA ARG A 119 8.61 -31.04 4.98
C ARG A 119 8.04 -29.77 4.38
N VAL A 120 8.45 -28.61 4.90
CA VAL A 120 7.99 -27.31 4.39
C VAL A 120 8.50 -27.05 2.97
N THR A 121 9.75 -27.43 2.69
CA THR A 121 10.41 -27.16 1.42
C THR A 121 10.19 -28.27 0.38
N TYR A 122 9.78 -29.47 0.80
CA TYR A 122 9.48 -30.64 -0.04
C TYR A 122 8.60 -30.36 -1.26
N PRO A 123 7.44 -29.66 -1.15
CA PRO A 123 6.59 -29.41 -2.32
C PRO A 123 7.31 -28.65 -3.44
N VAL A 124 8.28 -27.80 -3.10
CA VAL A 124 9.06 -27.02 -4.06
C VAL A 124 10.27 -27.78 -4.57
N LEU A 125 10.98 -28.53 -3.70
CA LEU A 125 12.18 -29.26 -4.10
C LEU A 125 11.88 -30.58 -4.82
N ARG A 126 10.78 -31.27 -4.51
CA ARG A 126 10.48 -32.60 -5.06
C ARG A 126 10.49 -32.67 -6.60
N PRO A 127 9.89 -31.71 -7.34
CA PRO A 127 9.94 -31.71 -8.81
C PRO A 127 11.36 -31.61 -9.35
N ILE A 128 12.21 -30.84 -8.66
CA ILE A 128 13.59 -30.55 -9.05
C ILE A 128 14.49 -31.76 -8.76
N GLN A 129 14.32 -32.38 -7.59
CA GLN A 129 15.04 -33.59 -7.17
C GLN A 129 14.77 -34.79 -8.09
N ARG A 130 13.61 -34.86 -8.74
CA ARG A 130 13.31 -35.95 -9.70
C ARG A 130 14.18 -35.92 -10.96
N HIS A 131 14.69 -34.75 -11.33
CA HIS A 131 15.47 -34.57 -12.56
C HIS A 131 16.97 -34.53 -12.29
N MET A 132 17.39 -34.32 -11.04
CA MET A 132 18.80 -34.27 -10.67
C MET A 132 19.24 -35.56 -9.96
N PRO A 133 20.21 -36.29 -10.52
CA PRO A 133 20.93 -37.32 -9.78
C PRO A 133 21.66 -36.68 -8.60
N THR A 134 21.64 -37.34 -7.43
CA THR A 134 22.34 -36.86 -6.23
C THR A 134 23.85 -36.95 -6.45
N PHE A 135 24.55 -35.81 -6.42
CA PHE A 135 26.01 -35.76 -6.60
C PHE A 135 26.73 -35.97 -5.26
N GLY A 136 26.82 -37.22 -4.81
CA GLY A 136 27.53 -37.58 -3.58
C GLY A 136 26.92 -36.95 -2.32
N ASN A 137 27.74 -36.28 -1.51
CA ASN A 137 27.35 -35.69 -0.21
C ASN A 137 26.73 -34.28 -0.32
N VAL A 138 26.66 -33.69 -1.52
CA VAL A 138 26.19 -32.30 -1.73
C VAL A 138 24.92 -32.28 -2.57
N ASP A 139 23.84 -31.75 -2.00
CA ASP A 139 22.58 -31.54 -2.71
C ASP A 139 22.61 -30.22 -3.50
N LEU A 140 22.65 -30.29 -4.83
CA LEU A 140 22.52 -29.12 -5.70
C LEU A 140 21.06 -28.70 -5.95
N SER A 141 20.09 -29.55 -5.60
CA SER A 141 18.67 -29.27 -5.80
C SER A 141 18.18 -27.96 -5.18
N PRO A 142 18.59 -27.59 -3.94
CA PRO A 142 18.18 -26.32 -3.34
C PRO A 142 18.66 -25.10 -4.14
N LEU A 143 19.85 -25.17 -4.74
CA LEU A 143 20.39 -24.06 -5.54
C LEU A 143 19.51 -23.76 -6.76
N ILE A 144 19.08 -24.81 -7.47
CA ILE A 144 18.16 -24.65 -8.61
C ILE A 144 16.79 -24.16 -8.14
N ALA A 145 16.29 -24.66 -7.01
CA ALA A 145 15.02 -24.20 -6.44
C ALA A 145 15.03 -22.70 -6.13
N ILE A 146 16.11 -22.20 -5.52
CA ILE A 146 16.30 -20.78 -5.22
C ILE A 146 16.33 -19.98 -6.52
N LEU A 147 17.08 -20.42 -7.53
CA LEU A 147 17.16 -19.70 -8.80
C LEU A 147 15.79 -19.57 -9.50
N LEU A 148 14.98 -20.64 -9.45
CA LEU A 148 13.62 -20.63 -10.01
C LEU A 148 12.68 -19.72 -9.22
N LEU A 149 12.78 -19.69 -7.89
CA LEU A 149 11.97 -18.81 -7.04
C LEU A 149 12.37 -17.33 -7.18
N GLU A 150 13.66 -17.04 -7.34
CA GLU A 150 14.16 -15.70 -7.65
C GLU A 150 13.65 -15.23 -9.02
N ALA A 151 13.71 -16.09 -10.04
CA ALA A 151 13.11 -15.79 -11.34
C ALA A 151 11.60 -15.52 -11.23
N LEU A 152 10.89 -16.27 -10.40
CA LEU A 152 9.46 -16.03 -10.12
C LEU A 152 9.23 -14.68 -9.45
N GLN A 153 10.07 -14.27 -8.50
CA GLN A 153 10.00 -12.92 -7.89
C GLN A 153 10.17 -11.82 -8.93
N MET A 154 11.12 -11.97 -9.85
CA MET A 154 11.33 -10.99 -10.92
C MET A 154 10.09 -10.85 -11.81
N VAL A 155 9.49 -11.97 -12.20
CA VAL A 155 8.25 -11.96 -12.99
C VAL A 155 7.10 -11.33 -12.20
N LEU A 156 6.97 -11.63 -10.91
CA LEU A 156 5.93 -11.05 -10.07
C LEU A 156 6.08 -9.52 -9.94
N ALA A 157 7.31 -9.03 -9.79
CA ALA A 157 7.61 -7.61 -9.72
C ALA A 157 7.32 -6.89 -11.05
N ASP A 158 7.65 -7.52 -12.19
CA ASP A 158 7.35 -7.00 -13.51
C ASP A 158 5.83 -6.92 -13.77
N VAL A 159 5.09 -7.97 -13.42
CA VAL A 159 3.62 -7.99 -13.49
C VAL A 159 3.02 -6.89 -12.63
N TYR A 160 3.51 -6.70 -11.41
CA TYR A 160 3.08 -5.61 -10.53
C TYR A 160 3.32 -4.23 -11.17
N ALA A 161 4.50 -4.01 -11.74
CA ALA A 161 4.83 -2.75 -12.40
C ALA A 161 3.91 -2.47 -13.58
N HIS A 162 3.66 -3.46 -14.44
CA HIS A 162 2.73 -3.34 -15.57
C HIS A 162 1.30 -3.06 -15.10
N LEU A 163 0.82 -3.73 -14.05
CA LEU A 163 -0.52 -3.50 -13.50
C LEU A 163 -0.69 -2.10 -12.92
N VAL A 164 0.32 -1.60 -12.18
CA VAL A 164 0.30 -0.24 -11.64
C VAL A 164 0.36 0.79 -12.76
N MET A 165 1.28 0.64 -13.71
CA MET A 165 1.42 1.55 -14.85
C MET A 165 0.18 1.57 -15.74
N ALA A 166 -0.45 0.40 -15.99
CA ALA A 166 -1.72 0.33 -16.69
C ALA A 166 -2.79 1.11 -15.92
N GLY A 167 -2.90 0.93 -14.60
CA GLY A 167 -3.85 1.68 -13.76
C GLY A 167 -3.63 3.20 -13.74
N LEU A 168 -2.41 3.69 -14.01
CA LEU A 168 -2.09 5.12 -14.11
C LEU A 168 -2.41 5.73 -15.48
N ASN A 169 -2.56 4.91 -16.52
CA ASN A 169 -2.79 5.35 -17.91
C ASN A 169 -4.27 5.48 -18.29
N TYR A 170 -5.21 5.13 -17.38
CA TYR A 170 -6.65 5.26 -17.57
C TYR A 170 -7.25 6.44 -16.82
#